data_AF-A0A817L806-F1
#
_entry.id   AF-A0A817L806-F1
#
_cell.length_a   1.000
_cell.length_b   1.000
_cell.length_c   1.000
_cell.angle_alpha   90.00
_cell.angle_beta   90.00
_cell.angle_gamma   90.00
#
_symmetry.space_group_name_H-M   'P 1'
#
loop_
_entity.id
_entity.type
_entity.pdbx_description
1 polymer ?
#
loop_
_entity_poly.entity_id
_entity_poly.type
_entity_poly.pdbx_seq_one_letter_code
_entity_poly.pdbx_strand_id
1 'polypeptide(L)'
;MGGIYEGVQACVTNHLHREILHISCGAHNSNLAVEYACNCSVEYINLFMLLQELYNYFTLSIKRCHVLREALDKSPYGLNIKSLSNTGWTANYESIHAVIESYDGIIYCFQLIEEGEQFDKESKLQGKNLRNKFISYEVIVLLKFMKNITRTTNSLTAHLQAKQLNILSSMELITNTLKLIEMMRNDDQSLKNILLLGEKHIEPYDVDIDKEFNRLRRIDPKPATVVQLTRESFYLKLFREIFDHLYKTYSGFLNVLNEKLQWFVNVLHSRIENLTLNECQHMCELIPKLTSPPLLFKELQLLSDQIKECDNMNGMAKLLQECGHLYPKVSSIYNYILTLPNTTATNERSFSKMKIIKNYLRAKLTNDKLEYLLLCSV
;
A
#
# COMPACT_ATOMS: atom_id res chain seq x y z
N MET A 1 11.91 -12.35 -4.94
CA MET A 1 12.32 -11.80 -3.63
C MET A 1 13.82 -11.54 -3.66
N GLY A 2 14.23 -10.27 -3.61
CA GLY A 2 15.63 -9.91 -3.39
C GLY A 2 15.89 -9.91 -1.89
N GLY A 3 16.68 -10.87 -1.40
CA GLY A 3 17.05 -11.00 0.01
C GLY A 3 18.56 -10.92 0.19
N ILE A 4 18.98 -10.58 1.41
CA ILE A 4 20.37 -10.35 1.85
C ILE A 4 21.26 -11.61 1.68
N TYR A 5 20.66 -12.80 1.63
CA TYR A 5 21.35 -14.07 1.45
C TYR A 5 20.80 -14.75 0.19
N GLU A 6 21.44 -14.49 -0.94
CA GLU A 6 21.15 -15.08 -2.26
C GLU A 6 19.64 -15.11 -2.60
N GLY A 7 19.08 -13.94 -2.95
CA GLY A 7 17.69 -13.85 -3.42
C GLY A 7 17.41 -14.81 -4.58
N VAL A 8 16.17 -15.29 -4.69
CA VAL A 8 15.75 -16.29 -5.70
C VAL A 8 16.24 -15.94 -7.11
N GLN A 9 16.18 -14.67 -7.48
CA GLN A 9 16.70 -14.18 -8.76
C GLN A 9 18.17 -14.57 -8.96
N ALA A 10 19.04 -14.30 -7.98
CA ALA A 10 20.47 -14.60 -8.06
C ALA A 10 20.71 -16.11 -8.21
N CYS A 11 20.01 -16.95 -7.44
CA CYS A 11 20.12 -18.40 -7.56
C CYS A 11 19.73 -18.89 -8.96
N VAL A 12 18.60 -18.42 -9.51
CA VAL A 12 18.16 -18.86 -10.84
C VAL A 12 19.04 -18.27 -11.94
N THR A 13 19.50 -17.02 -11.82
CA THR A 13 20.47 -16.39 -12.75
C THR A 13 21.77 -17.20 -12.80
N ASN A 14 22.30 -17.59 -11.64
CA ASN A 14 23.52 -18.39 -11.55
C ASN A 14 23.33 -19.79 -12.15
N HIS A 15 22.19 -20.43 -11.89
CA HIS A 15 21.90 -21.77 -12.39
C HIS A 15 21.68 -21.81 -13.92
N LEU A 16 21.02 -20.78 -14.47
CA LEU A 16 20.73 -20.69 -15.90
C LEU A 16 21.82 -19.97 -16.70
N HIS A 17 22.86 -19.47 -16.03
CA HIS A 17 23.93 -18.65 -16.62
C HIS A 17 23.40 -17.51 -17.52
N ARG A 18 22.30 -16.89 -17.10
CA ARG A 18 21.65 -15.81 -17.86
C ARG A 18 20.96 -14.84 -16.92
N GLU A 19 20.82 -13.59 -17.36
CA GLU A 19 20.04 -12.61 -16.62
C GLU A 19 18.55 -12.99 -16.58
N ILE A 20 17.93 -12.78 -15.42
CA ILE A 20 16.50 -13.00 -15.22
C ILE A 20 15.90 -11.69 -14.77
N LEU A 21 14.94 -11.21 -15.57
CA LEU A 21 14.19 -10.01 -15.25
C LEU A 21 13.34 -10.26 -13.99
N HIS A 22 13.66 -9.54 -12.92
CA HIS A 22 12.88 -9.56 -11.69
C HIS A 22 12.14 -8.24 -11.53
N ILE A 23 10.81 -8.33 -11.53
CA ILE A 23 9.90 -7.23 -11.22
C ILE A 23 9.40 -7.43 -9.78
N SER A 24 9.54 -6.39 -8.95
CA SER A 24 9.00 -6.43 -7.58
C SER A 24 7.48 -6.25 -7.61
N CYS A 25 6.79 -6.92 -6.68
CA CYS A 25 5.34 -6.86 -6.57
C CYS A 25 4.84 -5.43 -6.34
N GLY A 26 4.05 -4.89 -7.26
CA GLY A 26 3.51 -3.54 -7.14
C GLY A 26 2.68 -3.36 -5.87
N ALA A 27 1.84 -4.33 -5.52
CA ALA A 27 1.02 -4.29 -4.31
C ALA A 27 1.86 -4.32 -3.02
N HIS A 28 2.96 -5.08 -3.01
CA HIS A 28 3.88 -5.11 -1.86
C HIS A 28 4.62 -3.78 -1.71
N ASN A 29 5.16 -3.23 -2.80
CA ASN A 29 5.78 -1.90 -2.78
C ASN A 29 4.78 -0.82 -2.37
N SER A 30 3.52 -0.96 -2.80
CA SER A 30 2.44 -0.07 -2.41
C SER A 30 2.25 -0.08 -0.89
N ASN A 31 2.18 -1.28 -0.29
CA ASN A 31 2.07 -1.43 1.17
C ASN A 31 3.29 -0.85 1.91
N LEU A 32 4.51 -1.14 1.44
CA LEU A 32 5.75 -0.63 2.05
C LEU A 32 5.79 0.90 2.04
N ALA A 33 5.38 1.54 0.94
CA ALA A 33 5.33 3.00 0.87
C ALA A 33 4.44 3.60 1.97
N VAL A 34 3.27 2.99 2.22
CA VAL A 34 2.39 3.52 3.23
C VAL A 34 2.86 3.21 4.64
N GLU A 35 3.46 2.04 4.87
CA GLU A 35 4.13 1.73 6.13
C GLU A 35 5.23 2.74 6.45
N TYR A 36 6.11 3.06 5.49
CA TYR A 36 7.15 4.06 5.66
C TYR A 36 6.59 5.46 5.86
N ALA A 37 5.52 5.83 5.16
CA ALA A 37 4.85 7.10 5.38
C ALA A 37 4.30 7.19 6.82
N CYS A 38 3.57 6.18 7.30
CA CYS A 38 2.98 6.21 8.64
C CYS A 38 4.01 6.21 9.77
N ASN A 39 5.22 5.76 9.49
CA ASN A 39 6.35 5.80 10.43
C ASN A 39 7.19 7.10 10.32
N CYS A 40 6.72 8.11 9.58
CA CYS A 40 7.46 9.36 9.40
C CYS A 40 7.47 10.26 10.65
N SER A 41 6.48 10.10 11.54
CA SER A 41 6.35 10.91 12.74
C SER A 41 5.82 10.13 13.94
N VAL A 42 6.12 10.64 15.13
CA VAL A 42 5.66 10.05 16.40
C VAL A 42 4.15 10.14 16.55
N GLU A 43 3.52 11.19 16.00
CA GLU A 43 2.07 11.40 16.02
C GLU A 43 1.31 10.30 15.28
N TYR A 44 1.76 9.92 14.08
CA TYR A 44 1.15 8.81 13.34
C TYR A 44 1.44 7.46 13.99
N ILE A 45 2.66 7.24 14.49
CA ILE A 45 2.99 6.02 15.25
C ILE A 45 2.05 5.88 16.45
N ASN A 46 1.86 6.95 17.23
CA ASN A 46 0.94 6.98 18.37
C ASN A 46 -0.51 6.72 17.94
N LEU A 47 -0.94 7.28 16.81
CA LEU A 47 -2.28 7.01 16.27
C LEU A 47 -2.47 5.50 16.00
N PHE A 48 -1.55 4.86 15.28
CA PHE A 48 -1.67 3.43 14.98
C PHE A 48 -1.57 2.57 16.24
N MET A 49 -0.68 2.91 17.19
CA MET A 49 -0.65 2.23 18.48
C MET A 49 -1.98 2.36 19.23
N LEU A 50 -2.59 3.54 19.23
CA LEU A 50 -3.90 3.77 19.86
C LEU A 50 -5.02 2.96 19.20
N LEU A 51 -5.01 2.84 17.86
CA LEU A 51 -5.97 1.98 17.14
C LEU A 51 -5.83 0.51 17.54
N GLN A 52 -4.60 0.02 17.73
CA GLN A 52 -4.35 -1.34 18.18
C GLN A 52 -4.73 -1.52 19.66
N GLU A 53 -4.46 -0.54 20.52
CA GLU A 53 -4.91 -0.54 21.92
C GLU A 53 -6.43 -0.63 22.01
N LEU A 54 -7.16 0.13 21.17
CA LEU A 54 -8.61 0.09 21.07
C LEU A 54 -9.12 -1.31 20.71
N TYR A 55 -8.55 -1.91 19.66
CA TYR A 55 -8.91 -3.26 19.23
C TYR A 55 -8.67 -4.27 20.35
N ASN A 56 -7.50 -4.23 20.98
CA ASN A 56 -7.13 -5.14 22.07
C ASN A 56 -8.07 -4.96 23.28
N TYR A 57 -8.40 -3.73 23.64
CA TYR A 57 -9.33 -3.44 24.73
C TYR A 57 -10.67 -4.16 24.51
N PHE A 58 -11.31 -3.99 23.36
CA PHE A 58 -12.61 -4.63 23.14
C PHE A 58 -12.51 -6.15 22.94
N THR A 59 -11.49 -6.64 22.24
CA THR A 59 -11.41 -8.07 21.86
C THR A 59 -10.87 -8.99 22.95
N LEU A 60 -10.09 -8.48 23.91
CA LEU A 60 -9.57 -9.30 25.02
C LEU A 60 -10.62 -9.65 26.09
N SER A 61 -11.83 -9.09 26.02
CA SER A 61 -12.91 -9.39 26.96
C SER A 61 -14.22 -9.63 26.23
N ILE A 62 -14.82 -10.81 26.44
CA ILE A 62 -16.12 -11.18 25.85
C ILE A 62 -17.19 -10.17 26.26
N LYS A 63 -17.19 -9.72 27.53
CA LYS A 63 -18.15 -8.73 28.03
C LYS A 63 -18.02 -7.38 27.31
N ARG A 64 -16.80 -6.88 27.14
CA ARG A 64 -16.56 -5.60 26.44
C ARG A 64 -16.89 -5.71 24.95
N CYS A 65 -16.52 -6.82 24.32
CA CYS A 65 -16.86 -7.11 22.93
C CYS A 65 -18.38 -7.15 22.71
N HIS A 66 -19.14 -7.72 23.63
CA HIS A 66 -20.60 -7.75 23.57
C HIS A 66 -21.19 -6.33 23.61
N VAL A 67 -20.78 -5.52 24.59
CA VAL A 67 -21.24 -4.12 24.70
C VAL A 67 -20.91 -3.34 23.43
N LEU A 68 -19.72 -3.53 22.86
CA LEU A 68 -19.34 -2.92 21.60
C LEU A 68 -20.32 -3.31 20.48
N ARG A 69 -20.54 -4.62 20.27
CA ARG A 69 -21.44 -5.08 19.20
C ARG A 69 -22.85 -4.51 19.36
N GLU A 70 -23.43 -4.55 20.56
CA GLU A 70 -24.77 -4.00 20.79
C GLU A 70 -24.86 -2.50 20.51
N ALA A 71 -23.81 -1.73 20.79
CA ALA A 71 -23.78 -0.31 20.49
C ALA A 71 -23.59 -0.04 18.99
N LEU A 72 -22.75 -0.84 18.31
CA LEU A 72 -22.52 -0.71 16.88
C LEU A 72 -23.73 -1.14 16.06
N ASP A 73 -24.44 -2.20 16.47
CA ASP A 73 -25.64 -2.69 15.79
C ASP A 73 -26.81 -1.68 15.84
N LYS A 74 -26.80 -0.77 16.81
CA LYS A 74 -27.78 0.33 16.91
C LYS A 74 -27.47 1.49 15.97
N SER A 75 -26.25 1.58 15.44
CA SER A 75 -25.85 2.61 14.49
C SER A 75 -26.02 2.11 13.05
N PRO A 76 -26.69 2.86 12.15
CA PRO A 76 -26.82 2.48 10.75
C PRO A 76 -25.45 2.41 10.02
N TYR A 77 -24.41 3.01 10.59
CA TYR A 77 -23.04 3.05 10.05
C TYR A 77 -22.04 2.26 10.89
N GLY A 78 -22.50 1.49 11.89
CA GLY A 78 -21.65 0.73 12.80
C GLY A 78 -20.81 -0.32 12.08
N LEU A 79 -19.49 -0.17 12.14
CA LEU A 79 -18.51 -1.12 11.63
C LEU A 79 -17.71 -1.75 12.75
N ASN A 80 -17.51 -3.08 12.66
CA ASN A 80 -16.66 -3.82 13.58
C ASN A 80 -15.21 -3.31 13.53
N ILE A 81 -14.64 -3.05 14.70
CA ILE A 81 -13.23 -2.64 14.85
C ILE A 81 -12.33 -3.79 14.41
N LYS A 82 -11.27 -3.45 13.66
CA LYS A 82 -10.32 -4.41 13.09
C LYS A 82 -8.93 -4.21 13.65
N SER A 83 -8.20 -5.32 13.85
CA SER A 83 -6.79 -5.30 14.21
C SER A 83 -5.97 -4.68 13.09
N LEU A 84 -4.88 -4.01 13.45
CA LEU A 84 -3.86 -3.63 12.48
C LEU A 84 -3.14 -4.87 11.96
N SER A 85 -2.64 -4.78 10.74
CA SER A 85 -1.78 -5.79 10.14
C SER A 85 -0.42 -5.20 9.82
N ASN A 86 0.64 -5.90 10.26
CA ASN A 86 2.02 -5.57 9.88
C ASN A 86 2.30 -5.85 8.40
N THR A 87 1.44 -6.60 7.71
CA THR A 87 1.72 -7.08 6.33
C THR A 87 0.67 -6.68 5.30
N GLY A 88 -0.45 -6.08 5.73
CA GLY A 88 -1.59 -5.78 4.86
C GLY A 88 -2.17 -4.41 5.14
N TRP A 89 -1.74 -3.41 4.37
CA TRP A 89 -2.22 -2.04 4.48
C TRP A 89 -3.75 -1.92 4.35
N THR A 90 -4.38 -2.79 3.56
CA THR A 90 -5.84 -2.89 3.48
C THR A 90 -6.49 -3.08 4.85
N ALA A 91 -5.92 -3.89 5.75
CA ALA A 91 -6.45 -4.06 7.10
C ALA A 91 -6.32 -2.78 7.95
N ASN A 92 -5.24 -2.02 7.75
CA ASN A 92 -5.04 -0.74 8.45
C ASN A 92 -6.03 0.33 7.95
N TYR A 93 -6.30 0.38 6.64
CA TYR A 93 -7.38 1.19 6.09
C TYR A 93 -8.73 0.80 6.69
N GLU A 94 -9.05 -0.49 6.72
CA GLU A 94 -10.32 -0.97 7.27
C GLU A 94 -10.44 -0.66 8.77
N SER A 95 -9.34 -0.68 9.53
CA SER A 95 -9.30 -0.29 10.94
C SER A 95 -9.62 1.20 11.12
N ILE A 96 -8.95 2.09 10.38
CA ILE A 96 -9.22 3.53 10.40
C ILE A 96 -10.66 3.82 9.98
N HIS A 97 -11.12 3.18 8.90
CA HIS A 97 -12.47 3.33 8.39
C HIS A 97 -13.51 2.91 9.43
N ALA A 98 -13.34 1.73 10.04
CA ALA A 98 -14.25 1.25 11.07
C ALA A 98 -14.33 2.20 12.26
N VAL A 99 -13.20 2.73 12.72
CA VAL A 99 -13.14 3.64 13.87
C VAL A 99 -13.83 4.96 13.58
N ILE A 100 -13.70 5.50 12.36
CA ILE A 100 -14.33 6.77 12.00
C ILE A 100 -15.85 6.63 11.83
N GLU A 101 -16.32 5.58 11.15
CA GLU A 101 -17.76 5.35 10.98
C GLU A 101 -18.44 4.99 12.31
N SER A 102 -17.73 4.31 13.20
CA SER A 102 -18.22 3.89 14.52
C SER A 102 -17.87 4.84 15.66
N TYR A 103 -17.33 6.03 15.41
CA TYR A 103 -16.69 6.86 16.43
C TYR A 103 -17.62 7.13 17.63
N ASP A 104 -18.83 7.65 17.38
CA ASP A 104 -19.77 7.99 18.44
C ASP A 104 -20.21 6.74 19.23
N GLY A 105 -20.41 5.62 18.53
CA GLY A 105 -20.72 4.33 19.15
C GLY A 105 -19.59 3.85 20.06
N ILE A 106 -18.33 4.03 19.65
CA ILE A 106 -17.14 3.70 20.44
C ILE A 106 -17.06 4.58 21.70
N ILE A 107 -17.28 5.89 21.57
CA ILE A 107 -17.27 6.82 22.72
C ILE A 107 -18.38 6.46 23.72
N TYR A 108 -19.57 6.14 23.21
CA TYR A 108 -20.70 5.69 24.03
C TYR A 108 -20.42 4.36 24.73
N CYS A 109 -19.76 3.41 24.06
CA CYS A 109 -19.35 2.13 24.69
C CYS A 109 -18.45 2.34 25.89
N PHE A 110 -17.50 3.27 25.81
CA PHE A 110 -16.64 3.57 26.94
C PHE A 110 -17.44 4.09 28.14
N GLN A 111 -18.41 4.98 27.91
CA GLN A 111 -19.32 5.48 28.96
C GLN A 111 -20.11 4.34 29.62
N LEU A 112 -20.69 3.44 28.81
CA LEU A 112 -21.41 2.27 29.32
C LEU A 112 -20.54 1.36 30.18
N ILE A 113 -19.27 1.15 29.78
CA ILE A 113 -18.34 0.32 30.55
C ILE A 113 -17.91 1.02 31.84
N GLU A 114 -17.67 2.34 31.81
CA GLU A 114 -17.32 3.14 33.00
C GLU A 114 -18.43 3.07 34.07
N GLU A 115 -19.69 3.17 33.67
CA GLU A 115 -20.85 3.18 34.57
C GLU A 115 -21.28 1.76 35.00
N GLY A 116 -21.11 0.75 34.14
CA GLY A 116 -21.62 -0.60 34.38
C GLY A 116 -20.99 -1.32 35.58
N GLU A 117 -21.79 -1.77 36.54
CA GLU A 117 -21.34 -2.50 37.74
C GLU A 117 -20.69 -3.86 37.42
N GLN A 118 -20.98 -4.44 36.25
CA GLN A 118 -20.48 -5.73 35.79
C GLN A 118 -18.99 -5.72 35.38
N PHE A 119 -18.35 -4.55 35.36
CA PHE A 119 -16.97 -4.34 34.98
C PHE A 119 -16.08 -4.04 36.19
N ASP A 120 -14.88 -4.62 36.20
CA ASP A 120 -13.90 -4.40 37.24
C ASP A 120 -13.27 -2.99 37.15
N LYS A 121 -12.62 -2.56 38.23
CA LYS A 121 -12.02 -1.22 38.33
C LYS A 121 -10.95 -0.96 37.27
N GLU A 122 -10.19 -1.98 36.88
CA GLU A 122 -9.13 -1.85 35.89
C GLU A 122 -9.72 -1.65 34.50
N SER A 123 -10.71 -2.46 34.10
CA SER A 123 -11.44 -2.30 32.83
C SER A 123 -12.07 -0.91 32.68
N LYS A 124 -12.65 -0.39 33.77
CA LYS A 124 -13.24 0.96 33.82
C LYS A 124 -12.17 2.04 33.65
N LEU A 125 -11.07 1.96 34.39
CA LEU A 125 -9.98 2.94 34.31
C LEU A 125 -9.31 2.93 32.94
N GLN A 126 -9.01 1.74 32.39
CA GLN A 126 -8.46 1.58 31.05
C GLN A 126 -9.41 2.17 29.99
N GLY A 127 -10.72 1.90 30.10
CA GLY A 127 -11.74 2.44 29.20
C GLY A 127 -11.78 3.97 29.22
N LYS A 128 -11.83 4.56 30.42
CA LYS A 128 -11.79 6.01 30.61
C LYS A 128 -10.54 6.65 30.02
N ASN A 129 -9.38 6.02 30.23
CA ASN A 129 -8.12 6.52 29.69
C ASN A 129 -8.10 6.47 28.16
N LEU A 130 -8.58 5.37 27.55
CA LEU A 130 -8.69 5.26 26.10
C LEU A 130 -9.70 6.27 25.54
N ARG A 131 -10.87 6.42 26.16
CA ARG A 131 -11.87 7.42 25.78
C ARG A 131 -11.26 8.83 25.77
N ASN A 132 -10.54 9.21 26.81
CA ASN A 132 -9.85 10.50 26.88
C ASN A 132 -8.78 10.67 25.78
N LYS A 133 -8.09 9.60 25.38
CA LYS A 133 -7.16 9.64 24.24
C LYS A 133 -7.89 9.85 22.92
N PHE A 134 -9.04 9.20 22.71
CA PHE A 134 -9.84 9.36 21.48
C PHE A 134 -10.56 10.71 21.40
N ILE A 135 -10.92 11.29 22.54
CA ILE A 135 -11.42 12.68 22.68
C ILE A 135 -10.20 13.63 22.74
N SER A 136 -9.44 13.64 21.65
CA SER A 136 -8.26 14.48 21.46
C SER A 136 -8.36 15.13 20.10
N TYR A 137 -8.10 16.43 20.02
CA TYR A 137 -8.10 17.14 18.74
C TYR A 137 -7.09 16.52 17.77
N GLU A 138 -5.90 16.17 18.26
CA GLU A 138 -4.85 15.53 17.47
C GLU A 138 -5.32 14.21 16.86
N VAL A 139 -5.88 13.31 17.68
CA VAL A 139 -6.34 11.99 17.20
C VAL A 139 -7.41 12.14 16.13
N ILE A 140 -8.39 13.03 16.33
CA ILE A 140 -9.47 13.27 15.36
C ILE A 140 -8.93 13.80 14.03
N VAL A 141 -8.04 14.79 14.10
CA VAL A 141 -7.45 15.42 12.90
C VAL A 141 -6.62 14.41 12.11
N LEU A 142 -5.78 13.62 12.79
CA LEU A 142 -4.97 12.60 12.15
C LEU A 142 -5.83 11.47 11.57
N LEU A 143 -6.90 11.03 12.25
CA LEU A 143 -7.85 10.06 11.71
C LEU A 143 -8.51 10.57 10.42
N LYS A 144 -9.03 11.80 10.44
CA LYS A 144 -9.68 12.41 9.26
C LYS A 144 -8.70 12.54 8.09
N PHE A 145 -7.48 13.01 8.35
CA PHE A 145 -6.43 13.08 7.33
C PHE A 145 -6.10 11.69 6.76
N MET A 146 -5.82 10.72 7.63
CA MET A 146 -5.45 9.38 7.22
C MET A 146 -6.58 8.67 6.47
N LYS A 147 -7.86 8.91 6.78
CA LYS A 147 -8.99 8.39 5.99
C LYS A 147 -8.92 8.79 4.52
N ASN A 148 -8.52 10.03 4.23
CA ASN A 148 -8.41 10.51 2.85
C ASN A 148 -7.23 9.85 2.13
N ILE A 149 -6.07 9.76 2.77
CA ILE A 149 -4.87 9.12 2.21
C ILE A 149 -5.03 7.62 2.00
N THR A 150 -5.59 6.95 3.00
CA THR A 150 -5.78 5.49 3.01
C THR A 150 -6.75 5.05 1.92
N ARG A 151 -7.77 5.86 1.58
CA ARG A 151 -8.67 5.59 0.44
C ARG A 151 -7.91 5.57 -0.89
N THR A 152 -7.09 6.58 -1.16
CA THR A 152 -6.29 6.67 -2.39
C THR A 152 -5.29 5.52 -2.49
N THR A 153 -4.54 5.27 -1.42
CA THR A 153 -3.54 4.19 -1.38
C THR A 153 -4.17 2.80 -1.47
N ASN A 154 -5.27 2.54 -0.75
CA ASN A 154 -5.98 1.27 -0.81
C ASN A 154 -6.58 1.00 -2.20
N SER A 155 -7.10 2.03 -2.87
CA SER A 155 -7.55 1.92 -4.27
C SER A 155 -6.40 1.48 -5.17
N LEU A 156 -5.24 2.14 -5.10
CA LEU A 156 -4.06 1.73 -5.86
C LEU A 156 -3.66 0.28 -5.55
N THR A 157 -3.55 -0.09 -4.27
CA THR A 157 -3.17 -1.46 -3.87
C THR A 157 -4.15 -2.50 -4.43
N ALA A 158 -5.46 -2.24 -4.39
CA ALA A 158 -6.47 -3.15 -4.92
C ALA A 158 -6.33 -3.34 -6.45
N HIS A 159 -6.10 -2.27 -7.21
CA HIS A 159 -5.86 -2.36 -8.64
C HIS A 159 -4.57 -3.11 -8.95
N LEU A 160 -3.48 -2.83 -8.22
CA LEU A 160 -2.19 -3.52 -8.38
C LEU A 160 -2.27 -5.03 -8.10
N GLN A 161 -3.27 -5.48 -7.33
CA GLN A 161 -3.53 -6.90 -7.07
C GLN A 161 -4.43 -7.58 -8.12
N ALA A 162 -4.97 -6.84 -9.09
CA ALA A 162 -5.88 -7.40 -10.09
C ALA A 162 -5.16 -8.43 -10.99
N LYS A 163 -5.78 -9.60 -11.18
CA LYS A 163 -5.19 -10.73 -11.93
C LYS A 163 -4.92 -10.42 -13.41
N GLN A 164 -5.71 -9.53 -14.00
CA GLN A 164 -5.63 -9.19 -15.43
C GLN A 164 -4.78 -7.92 -15.67
N LEU A 165 -4.14 -7.37 -14.64
CA LEU A 165 -3.36 -6.14 -14.77
C LEU A 165 -2.00 -6.41 -15.39
N ASN A 166 -1.76 -5.83 -16.57
CA ASN A 166 -0.44 -5.84 -17.21
C ASN A 166 0.48 -4.77 -16.58
N ILE A 167 1.79 -4.94 -16.81
CA ILE A 167 2.82 -4.08 -16.20
C ILE A 167 2.74 -2.60 -16.62
N LEU A 168 2.26 -2.29 -17.84
CA LEU A 168 2.17 -0.90 -18.32
C LEU A 168 0.98 -0.17 -17.70
N SER A 169 -0.17 -0.83 -17.65
CA SER A 169 -1.34 -0.30 -16.94
C SER A 169 -1.02 -0.10 -15.45
N SER A 170 -0.17 -0.95 -14.86
CA SER A 170 0.35 -0.74 -13.50
C SER A 170 1.19 0.53 -13.37
N MET A 171 2.16 0.74 -14.27
CA MET A 171 2.99 1.94 -14.29
C MET A 171 2.14 3.21 -14.48
N GLU A 172 1.13 3.15 -15.34
CA GLU A 172 0.16 4.24 -15.55
C GLU A 172 -0.66 4.52 -14.28
N LEU A 173 -1.17 3.48 -13.60
CA LEU A 173 -1.89 3.63 -12.33
C LEU A 173 -1.02 4.28 -11.25
N ILE A 174 0.25 3.90 -11.15
CA ILE A 174 1.20 4.49 -10.20
C ILE A 174 1.45 5.97 -10.57
N THR A 175 1.65 6.25 -11.86
CA THR A 175 1.85 7.62 -12.38
C THR A 175 0.64 8.51 -12.07
N ASN A 176 -0.57 8.02 -12.31
CA ASN A 176 -1.79 8.76 -12.02
C ASN A 176 -2.00 8.94 -10.51
N THR A 177 -1.63 7.95 -9.69
CA THR A 177 -1.66 8.07 -8.23
C THR A 177 -0.65 9.10 -7.72
N LEU A 178 0.55 9.18 -8.31
CA LEU A 178 1.54 10.21 -7.99
C LEU A 178 0.99 11.62 -8.26
N LYS A 179 0.33 11.83 -9.41
CA LYS A 179 -0.34 13.10 -9.73
C LYS A 179 -1.42 13.44 -8.71
N LEU A 180 -2.25 12.48 -8.31
CA LEU A 180 -3.27 12.69 -7.28
C LEU A 180 -2.66 13.06 -5.93
N ILE A 181 -1.58 12.37 -5.52
CA ILE A 181 -0.84 12.66 -4.29
C ILE A 181 -0.28 14.09 -4.32
N GLU A 182 0.31 14.52 -5.43
CA GLU A 182 0.84 15.86 -5.59
C GLU A 182 -0.26 16.93 -5.56
N MET A 183 -1.39 16.68 -6.22
CA MET A 183 -2.56 17.56 -6.16
C MET A 183 -3.08 17.71 -4.72
N MET A 184 -3.25 16.60 -4.00
CA MET A 184 -3.71 16.60 -2.60
C MET A 184 -2.71 17.29 -1.66
N ARG A 185 -1.42 17.15 -1.91
CA ARG A 185 -0.35 17.79 -1.14
C ARG A 185 -0.36 19.30 -1.27
N ASN A 186 -0.66 19.80 -2.46
CA ASN A 186 -0.61 21.22 -2.79
C ASN A 186 -1.96 21.94 -2.58
N ASP A 187 -3.03 21.21 -2.22
CA ASP A 187 -4.34 21.78 -1.91
C ASP A 187 -4.44 22.19 -0.43
N ASP A 188 -3.85 23.36 -0.13
CA ASP A 188 -3.86 23.93 1.22
C ASP A 188 -5.28 24.15 1.77
N GLN A 189 -6.24 24.46 0.91
CA GLN A 189 -7.62 24.66 1.35
C GLN A 189 -8.21 23.36 1.88
N SER A 190 -8.04 22.25 1.16
CA SER A 190 -8.49 20.94 1.63
C SER A 190 -7.78 20.51 2.90
N LEU A 191 -6.47 20.77 3.04
CA LEU A 191 -5.73 20.44 4.26
C LEU A 191 -6.20 21.27 5.46
N LYS A 192 -6.45 22.58 5.29
CA LYS A 192 -7.01 23.43 6.34
C LYS A 192 -8.44 23.05 6.70
N ASN A 193 -9.24 22.63 5.71
CA ASN A 193 -10.60 22.13 5.96
C ASN A 193 -10.61 20.91 6.89
N ILE A 194 -9.59 20.05 6.85
CA ILE A 194 -9.46 18.91 7.79
C ILE A 194 -9.32 19.41 9.24
N LEU A 195 -8.55 20.48 9.46
CA LEU A 195 -8.39 21.10 10.79
C LEU A 195 -9.71 21.67 11.29
N LEU A 196 -10.41 22.45 10.45
CA LEU A 196 -11.73 23.01 10.77
C LEU A 196 -12.76 21.91 11.09
N LEU A 197 -12.74 20.80 10.34
CA LEU A 197 -13.59 19.64 10.62
C LEU A 197 -13.21 18.91 11.91
N GLY A 198 -11.95 18.99 12.34
CA GLY A 198 -11.49 18.51 13.64
C GLY A 198 -12.02 19.38 14.78
N GLU A 199 -11.95 20.71 14.63
CA GLU A 199 -12.43 21.69 15.62
C GLU A 199 -13.93 21.51 15.89
N LYS A 200 -14.72 21.44 14.82
CA LYS A 200 -16.17 21.18 14.92
C LYS A 200 -16.51 19.83 15.56
N HIS A 201 -15.66 18.82 15.37
CA HIS A 201 -15.91 17.49 15.91
C HIS A 201 -15.59 17.41 17.41
N ILE A 202 -14.59 18.18 17.88
CA ILE A 202 -14.20 18.17 19.30
C ILE A 202 -15.03 19.15 20.15
N GLU A 203 -15.67 20.15 19.54
CA GLU A 203 -16.50 21.17 20.20
C GLU A 203 -17.48 20.61 21.27
N PRO A 204 -18.24 19.51 21.03
CA PRO A 204 -19.17 18.98 22.04
C PRO A 204 -18.50 18.42 23.31
N TYR A 205 -17.19 18.20 23.28
CA TYR A 205 -16.42 17.60 24.37
C TYR A 205 -15.67 18.63 25.24
N ASP A 206 -15.81 19.93 24.94
CA ASP A 206 -15.20 21.04 25.71
C ASP A 206 -13.68 20.90 25.91
N VAL A 207 -12.98 20.46 24.86
CA VAL A 207 -11.52 20.33 24.88
C VAL A 207 -10.87 21.67 24.52
N ASP A 208 -10.03 22.18 25.41
CA ASP A 208 -9.13 23.29 25.11
C ASP A 208 -8.00 22.82 24.18
N ILE A 209 -8.22 23.02 22.88
CA ILE A 209 -7.33 22.57 21.80
C ILE A 209 -5.94 23.18 21.93
N ASP A 210 -5.83 24.46 22.29
CA ASP A 210 -4.54 25.15 22.36
C ASP A 210 -3.75 24.70 23.59
N LYS A 211 -4.41 24.49 24.73
CA LYS A 211 -3.78 23.89 25.91
C LYS A 211 -3.34 22.45 25.64
N GLU A 212 -4.15 21.66 24.93
CA GLU A 212 -3.76 20.31 24.51
C GLU A 212 -2.52 20.33 23.62
N PHE A 213 -2.53 21.17 22.58
CA PHE A 213 -1.43 21.33 21.64
C PHE A 213 -0.11 21.71 22.35
N ASN A 214 -0.18 22.68 23.26
CA ASN A 214 0.96 23.15 24.06
C ASN A 214 1.42 22.12 25.10
N ARG A 215 0.52 21.30 25.65
CA ARG A 215 0.90 20.22 26.59
C ARG A 215 1.69 19.12 25.90
N LEU A 216 1.29 18.74 24.69
CA LEU A 216 1.93 17.69 23.90
C LEU A 216 3.31 18.11 23.39
N ARG A 217 3.53 19.42 23.23
CA ARG A 217 4.77 19.99 22.69
C ARG A 217 5.38 20.93 23.73
N ARG A 218 6.41 20.47 24.45
CA ARG A 218 7.17 21.34 25.37
C ARG A 218 7.85 22.45 24.57
N ILE A 219 7.23 23.62 24.50
CA ILE A 219 7.85 24.84 23.99
C ILE A 219 8.77 25.35 25.11
N ASP A 220 10.06 25.52 24.82
CA ASP A 220 11.02 26.12 25.77
C ASP A 220 10.54 27.55 26.08
N PRO A 221 10.30 27.92 27.35
CA PRO A 221 9.85 29.26 27.72
C PRO A 221 10.90 30.36 27.47
N LYS A 222 12.14 30.01 27.08
CA LYS A 222 13.19 31.00 26.77
C LYS A 222 12.88 31.74 25.46
N PRO A 223 12.67 33.07 25.48
CA PRO A 223 12.33 33.87 24.30
C PRO A 223 13.31 33.73 23.13
N ALA A 224 14.60 33.48 23.44
CA ALA A 224 15.67 33.33 22.45
C ALA A 224 15.61 32.01 21.65
N THR A 225 14.79 31.04 22.06
CA THR A 225 14.72 29.70 21.45
C THR A 225 13.28 29.33 21.04
N VAL A 226 12.31 30.24 21.24
CA VAL A 226 10.91 30.02 20.87
C VAL A 226 10.78 30.05 19.34
N VAL A 227 10.57 28.88 18.74
CA VAL A 227 10.02 28.78 17.39
C VAL A 227 8.53 29.10 17.49
N GLN A 228 8.06 30.10 16.74
CA GLN A 228 6.61 30.35 16.56
C GLN A 228 6.00 29.21 15.72
N LEU A 229 5.72 28.08 16.37
CA LEU A 229 5.04 26.95 15.75
C LEU A 229 3.55 27.08 16.01
N THR A 230 2.80 27.54 15.02
CA THR A 230 1.32 27.57 15.12
C THR A 230 0.75 26.16 14.93
N ARG A 231 -0.38 25.88 15.56
CA ARG A 231 -1.12 24.61 15.41
C ARG A 231 -1.36 24.25 13.95
N GLU A 232 -1.81 25.23 13.16
CA GLU A 232 -2.04 25.06 11.73
C GLU A 232 -0.75 24.68 10.99
N SER A 233 0.32 25.47 11.14
CA SER A 233 1.59 25.19 10.46
C SER A 233 2.18 23.84 10.82
N PHE A 234 2.01 23.42 12.08
CA PHE A 234 2.43 22.12 12.56
C PHE A 234 1.70 20.98 11.82
N TYR A 235 0.36 20.98 11.85
CA TYR A 235 -0.40 19.89 11.22
C TYR A 235 -0.27 19.89 9.70
N LEU A 236 -0.20 21.07 9.05
CA LEU A 236 0.06 21.14 7.61
C LEU A 236 1.42 20.55 7.25
N LYS A 237 2.46 20.81 8.04
CA LYS A 237 3.76 20.17 7.86
C LYS A 237 3.65 18.65 8.04
N LEU A 238 2.98 18.20 9.10
CA LEU A 238 2.79 16.78 9.42
C LEU A 238 2.02 16.03 8.32
N PHE A 239 1.03 16.66 7.69
CA PHE A 239 0.30 16.10 6.54
C PHE A 239 1.20 16.00 5.31
N ARG A 240 1.97 17.04 5.02
CA ARG A 240 2.89 17.09 3.87
C ARG A 240 3.98 16.05 3.96
N GLU A 241 4.49 15.74 5.16
CA GLU A 241 5.46 14.67 5.37
C GLU A 241 4.92 13.30 4.87
N ILE A 242 3.66 12.97 5.14
CA ILE A 242 3.04 11.74 4.62
C ILE A 242 3.02 11.72 3.10
N PHE A 243 2.59 12.82 2.46
CA PHE A 243 2.59 12.91 1.01
C PHE A 243 4.00 12.79 0.42
N ASP A 244 4.99 13.45 1.02
CA ASP A 244 6.39 13.43 0.57
C ASP A 244 6.97 12.01 0.64
N HIS A 245 6.70 11.27 1.72
CA HIS A 245 7.12 9.89 1.86
C HIS A 245 6.44 8.97 0.82
N LEU A 246 5.12 9.09 0.65
CA LEU A 246 4.39 8.32 -0.36
C LEU A 246 4.90 8.60 -1.77
N TYR A 247 5.07 9.88 -2.11
CA TYR A 247 5.58 10.31 -3.41
C TYR A 247 6.98 9.77 -3.67
N LYS A 248 7.89 9.90 -2.69
CA LYS A 248 9.26 9.40 -2.80
C LYS A 248 9.31 7.89 -3.07
N THR A 249 8.51 7.10 -2.34
CA THR A 249 8.55 5.64 -2.51
C THR A 249 7.88 5.19 -3.80
N TYR A 250 6.73 5.78 -4.17
CA TYR A 250 6.06 5.45 -5.43
C TYR A 250 6.85 5.89 -6.66
N SER A 251 7.44 7.09 -6.65
CA SER A 251 8.33 7.54 -7.72
C SER A 251 9.59 6.68 -7.82
N GLY A 252 10.20 6.31 -6.69
CA GLY A 252 11.33 5.40 -6.66
C GLY A 252 11.01 4.03 -7.29
N PHE A 253 9.84 3.46 -6.96
CA PHE A 253 9.40 2.20 -7.56
C PHE A 253 9.15 2.35 -9.08
N LEU A 254 8.47 3.42 -9.50
CA LEU A 254 8.22 3.69 -10.91
C LEU A 254 9.52 3.88 -11.70
N ASN A 255 10.50 4.57 -11.13
CA ASN A 255 11.82 4.75 -11.75
C ASN A 255 12.55 3.42 -11.95
N VAL A 256 12.55 2.54 -10.94
CA VAL A 256 13.14 1.19 -11.06
C VAL A 256 12.42 0.37 -12.14
N LEU A 257 11.10 0.48 -12.27
CA LEU A 257 10.36 -0.16 -13.36
C LEU A 257 10.75 0.42 -14.73
N ASN A 258 10.81 1.75 -14.85
CA ASN A 258 11.22 2.44 -16.07
C ASN A 258 12.62 2.02 -16.52
N GLU A 259 13.59 1.98 -15.61
CA GLU A 259 14.96 1.54 -15.90
C GLU A 259 15.00 0.08 -16.39
N LYS A 260 14.33 -0.83 -15.68
CA LYS A 260 14.31 -2.26 -16.03
C LYS A 260 13.56 -2.58 -17.31
N LEU A 261 12.60 -1.74 -17.68
CA LEU A 261 11.78 -1.89 -18.88
C LEU A 261 12.16 -0.87 -19.96
N GLN A 262 13.32 -0.21 -19.84
CA GLN A 262 13.76 0.79 -20.80
C GLN A 262 13.92 0.20 -22.21
N TRP A 263 14.43 -1.03 -22.29
CA TRP A 263 14.53 -1.79 -23.55
C TRP A 263 13.15 -2.07 -24.15
N PHE A 264 12.12 -2.23 -23.33
CA PHE A 264 10.74 -2.41 -23.78
C PHE A 264 10.10 -1.11 -24.26
N VAL A 265 10.38 0.02 -23.62
CA VAL A 265 9.91 1.35 -24.06
C VAL A 265 10.34 1.65 -25.50
N ASN A 266 11.47 1.11 -25.94
CA ASN A 266 11.94 1.26 -27.32
C ASN A 266 11.15 0.39 -28.33
N VAL A 267 10.45 -0.65 -27.85
CA VAL A 267 9.56 -1.52 -28.65
C VAL A 267 8.09 -1.06 -28.57
N LEU A 268 7.78 -0.03 -27.79
CA LEU A 268 6.48 0.63 -27.82
C LEU A 268 6.36 1.52 -29.06
N HIS A 269 5.13 1.59 -29.57
CA HIS A 269 4.58 2.45 -30.63
C HIS A 269 5.46 3.60 -31.15
N SER A 270 5.99 4.45 -30.26
CA SER A 270 6.67 5.69 -30.62
C SER A 270 8.17 5.58 -30.94
N ARG A 271 8.83 4.43 -30.76
CA ARG A 271 10.29 4.30 -30.90
C ARG A 271 10.80 3.20 -31.82
N ILE A 272 9.91 2.42 -32.44
CA ILE A 272 10.29 1.31 -33.33
C ILE A 272 11.18 1.79 -34.51
N GLU A 273 10.96 3.01 -35.00
CA GLU A 273 11.75 3.60 -36.09
C GLU A 273 13.21 3.89 -35.71
N ASN A 274 13.46 4.15 -34.43
CA ASN A 274 14.79 4.48 -33.90
C ASN A 274 15.49 3.26 -33.29
N LEU A 275 14.91 2.06 -33.46
CA LEU A 275 15.44 0.84 -32.88
C LEU A 275 16.77 0.46 -33.54
N THR A 276 17.70 -0.07 -32.76
CA THR A 276 19.03 -0.47 -33.18
C THR A 276 19.18 -1.98 -33.14
N LEU A 277 20.11 -2.52 -33.92
CA LEU A 277 20.40 -3.96 -33.90
C LEU A 277 20.91 -4.43 -32.52
N ASN A 278 21.61 -3.56 -31.78
CA ASN A 278 22.08 -3.84 -30.43
C ASN A 278 20.92 -4.01 -29.43
N GLU A 279 19.85 -3.23 -29.58
CA GLU A 279 18.64 -3.41 -28.77
C GLU A 279 17.94 -4.73 -29.10
N CYS A 280 17.92 -5.13 -30.38
CA CYS A 280 17.46 -6.47 -30.78
C CYS A 280 18.33 -7.59 -30.19
N GLN A 281 19.65 -7.40 -30.11
CA GLN A 281 20.54 -8.36 -29.45
C GLN A 281 20.20 -8.50 -27.98
N HIS A 282 20.08 -7.38 -27.26
CA HIS A 282 19.72 -7.39 -25.85
C HIS A 282 18.37 -8.08 -25.58
N MET A 283 17.36 -7.86 -26.45
CA MET A 283 16.07 -8.55 -26.34
C MET A 283 16.19 -10.08 -26.53
N CYS A 284 17.05 -10.53 -27.46
CA CYS A 284 17.28 -11.96 -27.67
C CYS A 284 18.05 -12.61 -26.50
N GLU A 285 18.93 -11.85 -25.83
CA GLU A 285 19.62 -12.32 -24.61
C GLU A 285 18.64 -12.48 -23.44
N LEU A 286 17.71 -11.52 -23.28
CA LEU A 286 16.71 -11.54 -22.21
C LEU A 286 15.63 -12.61 -22.42
N ILE A 287 15.22 -12.86 -23.67
CA ILE A 287 14.11 -13.76 -24.00
C ILE A 287 14.64 -14.97 -24.78
N PRO A 288 14.84 -16.13 -24.14
CA PRO A 288 15.58 -17.27 -24.71
C PRO A 288 14.99 -17.86 -26.00
N LYS A 289 13.70 -17.65 -26.25
CA LYS A 289 13.01 -18.15 -27.45
C LYS A 289 13.21 -17.23 -28.66
N LEU A 290 13.73 -16.02 -28.47
CA LEU A 290 14.03 -15.08 -29.54
C LEU A 290 15.41 -15.37 -30.12
N THR A 291 15.42 -15.74 -31.40
CA THR A 291 16.64 -16.01 -32.17
C THR A 291 16.76 -15.01 -33.31
N SER A 292 17.99 -14.79 -33.76
CA SER A 292 18.32 -13.93 -34.90
C SER A 292 17.86 -12.46 -34.74
N PRO A 293 18.67 -11.63 -34.04
CA PRO A 293 18.43 -10.18 -33.91
C PRO A 293 18.12 -9.44 -35.23
N PRO A 294 18.77 -9.76 -36.38
CA PRO A 294 18.45 -9.11 -37.65
C PRO A 294 17.03 -9.40 -38.16
N LEU A 295 16.55 -10.63 -37.96
CA LEU A 295 15.19 -10.98 -38.37
C LEU A 295 14.16 -10.34 -37.44
N LEU A 296 14.43 -10.27 -36.15
CA LEU A 296 13.59 -9.54 -35.20
C LEU A 296 13.48 -8.07 -35.61
N PHE A 297 14.61 -7.44 -35.91
CA PHE A 297 14.65 -6.06 -36.38
C PHE A 297 13.76 -5.86 -37.61
N LYS A 298 13.83 -6.79 -38.57
CA LYS A 298 13.01 -6.72 -39.79
C LYS A 298 11.53 -6.92 -39.53
N GLU A 299 11.14 -7.87 -38.68
CA GLU A 299 9.74 -8.09 -38.31
C GLU A 299 9.15 -6.85 -37.61
N LEU A 300 9.90 -6.22 -36.70
CA LEU A 300 9.50 -4.97 -36.04
C LEU A 300 9.29 -3.81 -37.03
N GLN A 301 10.18 -3.67 -38.02
CA GLN A 301 10.02 -2.67 -39.08
C GLN A 301 8.80 -2.92 -39.96
N LEU A 302 8.45 -4.18 -40.22
CA LEU A 302 7.31 -4.52 -41.07
C LEU A 302 5.97 -4.31 -40.35
N LEU A 303 5.93 -4.53 -39.02
CA LEU A 303 4.72 -4.37 -38.22
C LEU A 303 4.57 -2.95 -37.64
N SER A 304 5.52 -2.04 -37.89
CA SER A 304 5.61 -0.74 -37.20
C SER A 304 4.35 0.09 -37.34
N ASP A 305 3.76 0.15 -38.53
CA ASP A 305 2.60 1.01 -38.79
C ASP A 305 1.33 0.48 -38.12
N GLN A 306 1.13 -0.84 -38.10
CA GLN A 306 0.01 -1.47 -37.41
C GLN A 306 0.15 -1.37 -35.88
N ILE A 307 1.38 -1.49 -35.38
CA ILE A 307 1.69 -1.23 -33.97
C ILE A 307 1.37 0.23 -33.62
N LYS A 308 1.63 1.18 -34.54
CA LYS A 308 1.29 2.60 -34.38
C LYS A 308 -0.21 2.91 -34.44
N GLU A 309 -1.04 1.98 -34.89
CA GLU A 309 -2.49 2.17 -34.85
C GLU A 309 -3.10 1.62 -33.56
N CYS A 310 -2.32 0.94 -32.73
CA CYS A 310 -2.78 0.39 -31.48
C CYS A 310 -2.80 1.46 -30.37
N ASP A 311 -4.00 1.77 -29.88
CA ASP A 311 -4.19 2.74 -28.77
C ASP A 311 -3.57 2.30 -27.44
N ASN A 312 -3.46 0.98 -27.22
CA ASN A 312 -3.00 0.38 -25.97
C ASN A 312 -2.58 -1.08 -26.16
N MET A 313 -2.14 -1.73 -25.07
CA MET A 313 -1.75 -3.14 -25.07
C MET A 313 -2.88 -4.11 -25.43
N ASN A 314 -4.15 -3.73 -25.27
CA ASN A 314 -5.26 -4.56 -25.73
C ASN A 314 -5.39 -4.50 -27.26
N GLY A 315 -5.19 -3.32 -27.86
CA GLY A 315 -5.05 -3.17 -29.31
C GLY A 315 -3.90 -4.03 -29.84
N MET A 316 -2.75 -3.98 -29.16
CA MET A 316 -1.60 -4.82 -29.48
C MET A 316 -1.90 -6.32 -29.38
N ALA A 317 -2.58 -6.75 -28.32
CA ALA A 317 -2.95 -8.15 -28.15
C ALA A 317 -3.89 -8.64 -29.26
N LYS A 318 -4.84 -7.79 -29.70
CA LYS A 318 -5.74 -8.09 -30.84
C LYS A 318 -4.96 -8.20 -32.15
N LEU A 319 -4.07 -7.25 -32.43
CA LEU A 319 -3.20 -7.28 -33.61
C LEU A 319 -2.42 -8.60 -33.66
N LEU A 320 -1.80 -8.99 -32.55
CA LEU A 320 -1.04 -10.24 -32.45
C LEU A 320 -1.90 -11.49 -32.58
N GLN A 321 -3.17 -11.43 -32.20
CA GLN A 321 -4.11 -12.53 -32.41
C GLN A 321 -4.43 -12.73 -33.90
N GLU A 322 -4.52 -11.64 -34.67
CA GLU A 322 -4.83 -11.67 -36.10
C GLU A 322 -3.60 -12.03 -36.96
N CYS A 323 -2.47 -11.37 -36.73
CA CYS A 323 -1.29 -11.48 -37.59
C CYS A 323 -0.04 -12.04 -36.90
N GLY A 324 -0.10 -12.41 -35.62
CA GLY A 324 1.09 -12.84 -34.85
C GLY A 324 1.80 -14.07 -35.41
N HIS A 325 1.11 -14.93 -36.16
CA HIS A 325 1.68 -16.08 -36.85
C HIS A 325 2.64 -15.68 -38.00
N LEU A 326 2.46 -14.49 -38.59
CA LEU A 326 3.34 -13.93 -39.62
C LEU A 326 4.61 -13.31 -39.04
N TYR A 327 4.56 -12.89 -37.77
CA TYR A 327 5.63 -12.19 -37.07
C TYR A 327 5.95 -12.86 -35.73
N PRO A 328 6.46 -14.10 -35.75
CA PRO A 328 6.60 -14.94 -34.56
C PRO A 328 7.57 -14.37 -33.51
N LYS A 329 8.58 -13.58 -33.93
CA LYS A 329 9.52 -12.95 -32.99
C LYS A 329 8.87 -11.77 -32.28
N VAL A 330 8.19 -10.91 -33.05
CA VAL A 330 7.44 -9.78 -32.48
C VAL A 330 6.35 -10.30 -31.53
N SER A 331 5.61 -11.34 -31.93
CA SER A 331 4.63 -12.01 -31.06
C SER A 331 5.28 -12.55 -29.79
N SER A 332 6.46 -13.16 -29.88
CA SER A 332 7.19 -13.65 -28.70
C SER A 332 7.57 -12.54 -27.72
N ILE A 333 7.99 -11.37 -28.22
CA ILE A 333 8.30 -10.21 -27.38
C ILE A 333 7.05 -9.74 -26.66
N TYR A 334 6.00 -9.39 -27.41
CA TYR A 334 4.79 -8.84 -26.78
C TYR A 334 4.11 -9.84 -25.85
N ASN A 335 4.12 -11.14 -26.16
CA ASN A 335 3.66 -12.17 -25.24
C ASN A 335 4.51 -12.20 -23.96
N TYR A 336 5.83 -12.08 -24.08
CA TYR A 336 6.70 -11.97 -22.90
C TYR A 336 6.33 -10.76 -22.03
N ILE A 337 6.11 -9.58 -22.63
CA ILE A 337 5.71 -8.38 -21.88
C ILE A 337 4.31 -8.52 -21.26
N LEU A 338 3.34 -9.01 -22.01
CA LEU A 338 1.97 -9.21 -21.53
C LEU A 338 1.91 -10.22 -20.37
N THR A 339 2.88 -11.12 -20.30
CA THR A 339 3.01 -12.12 -19.23
C THR A 339 3.94 -11.70 -18.09
N LEU A 340 4.54 -10.50 -18.15
CA LEU A 340 5.37 -10.00 -17.05
C LEU A 340 4.52 -9.84 -15.78
N PRO A 341 4.95 -10.46 -14.66
CA PRO A 341 4.17 -10.43 -13.45
C PRO A 341 4.21 -9.04 -12.83
N ASN A 342 3.06 -8.36 -12.80
CA ASN A 342 2.90 -7.13 -12.03
C ASN A 342 2.67 -7.40 -10.53
N THR A 343 2.08 -8.55 -10.22
CA THR A 343 1.79 -9.01 -8.87
C THR A 343 2.38 -10.39 -8.66
N THR A 344 3.22 -10.53 -7.63
CA THR A 344 3.63 -11.82 -7.09
C THR A 344 2.88 -12.15 -5.81
N ALA A 345 1.79 -11.44 -5.50
CA ALA A 345 1.09 -11.55 -4.22
C ALA A 345 0.56 -12.97 -3.94
N THR A 346 0.09 -13.69 -4.97
CA THR A 346 -0.29 -15.11 -4.84
C THR A 346 0.91 -15.98 -4.50
N ASN A 347 2.01 -15.83 -5.24
CA ASN A 347 3.25 -16.58 -5.00
C ASN A 347 3.81 -16.27 -3.60
N GLU A 348 3.80 -15.00 -3.19
CA GLU A 348 4.22 -14.54 -1.85
C GLU A 348 3.35 -15.11 -0.74
N ARG A 349 2.02 -15.21 -0.93
CA ARG A 349 1.13 -15.89 0.02
C ARG A 349 1.46 -17.37 0.15
N SER A 350 1.72 -18.07 -0.95
CA SER A 350 2.15 -19.48 -0.92
C SER A 350 3.50 -19.62 -0.21
N PHE A 351 4.48 -18.74 -0.46
CA PHE A 351 5.75 -18.74 0.27
C PHE A 351 5.60 -18.42 1.77
N SER A 352 4.67 -17.52 2.14
CA SER A 352 4.37 -17.22 3.54
C SER A 352 3.78 -18.43 4.27
N LYS A 353 2.83 -19.14 3.64
CA LYS A 353 2.31 -20.42 4.14
C LYS A 353 3.41 -21.46 4.28
N MET A 354 4.28 -21.60 3.26
CA MET A 354 5.44 -22.49 3.33
C MET A 354 6.38 -22.13 4.47
N LYS A 355 6.61 -20.84 4.76
CA LYS A 355 7.43 -20.40 5.89
C LYS A 355 6.83 -20.84 7.23
N ILE A 356 5.51 -20.74 7.39
CA ILE A 356 4.82 -21.25 8.59
C ILE A 356 5.02 -22.77 8.71
N ILE A 357 4.80 -23.50 7.61
CA ILE A 357 4.97 -24.97 7.59
C ILE A 357 6.41 -25.38 7.92
N LYS A 358 7.41 -24.72 7.30
CA LYS A 358 8.84 -25.05 7.44
C LYS A 358 9.48 -24.56 8.74
N ASN A 359 9.02 -23.46 9.32
CA ASN A 359 9.67 -22.89 10.49
C ASN A 359 8.87 -23.10 11.77
N TYR A 360 7.55 -22.86 11.72
CA TYR A 360 6.71 -22.92 12.92
C TYR A 360 6.25 -24.35 13.21
N LEU A 361 5.88 -25.11 12.18
CA LEU A 361 5.34 -26.46 12.35
C LEU A 361 6.39 -27.58 12.23
N ARG A 362 7.62 -27.27 11.78
CA ARG A 362 8.63 -28.30 11.46
C ARG A 362 9.10 -29.11 12.66
N ALA A 363 9.16 -28.53 13.86
CA ALA A 363 9.52 -29.29 15.06
C ALA A 363 8.44 -30.31 15.49
N LYS A 364 7.24 -30.26 14.91
CA LYS A 364 6.07 -31.07 15.29
C LYS A 364 5.58 -32.02 14.18
N LEU A 365 6.26 -32.08 13.04
CA LEU A 365 5.80 -32.82 11.85
C LEU A 365 6.85 -33.82 11.37
N THR A 366 6.39 -35.01 10.96
CA THR A 366 7.18 -35.99 10.20
C THR A 366 7.35 -35.52 8.74
N ASN A 367 8.37 -36.02 8.04
CA ASN A 367 8.68 -35.61 6.66
C ASN A 367 7.49 -35.81 5.71
N ASP A 368 6.77 -36.93 5.80
CA ASP A 368 5.63 -37.20 4.91
C ASP A 368 4.50 -36.19 5.09
N LYS A 369 4.14 -35.87 6.34
CA LYS A 369 3.09 -34.86 6.63
C LYS A 369 3.52 -33.46 6.20
N LEU A 370 4.81 -33.15 6.31
CA LEU A 370 5.35 -31.89 5.82
C LEU A 370 5.22 -31.76 4.31
N GLU A 371 5.51 -32.83 3.57
CA GLU A 371 5.42 -32.84 2.10
C GLU A 371 3.99 -32.63 1.62
N TYR A 372 3.01 -33.34 2.21
CA TYR A 372 1.59 -33.11 1.92
C TYR A 372 1.14 -31.68 2.24
N LEU A 373 1.56 -31.13 3.39
CA LEU A 373 1.22 -29.75 3.76
C LEU A 373 1.85 -28.72 2.83
N LEU A 374 3.07 -28.95 2.35
CA LEU A 374 3.73 -28.10 1.36
C LEU A 374 2.99 -28.14 0.02
N LEU A 375 2.56 -29.32 -0.43
CA LEU A 375 1.75 -29.48 -1.65
C LEU A 375 0.40 -28.76 -1.55
N CYS A 376 -0.26 -28.80 -0.38
CA CYS A 376 -1.51 -28.05 -0.15
C CYS A 376 -1.32 -26.53 -0.03
N SER A 377 -0.08 -26.03 0.12
CA SER A 377 0.20 -24.61 0.36
C SER A 377 0.47 -23.80 -0.91
N VAL A 378 0.73 -24.50 -2.02
CA VAL A 378 0.86 -23.97 -3.38
C VAL A 378 -0.54 -23.79 -3.97
#